data_AF-A0A5D3KAW5-F1
#
_entry.id   AF-A0A5D3KAW5-F1
#
_cell.length_a   1.000
_cell.length_b   1.000
_cell.length_c   1.000
_cell.angle_alpha   90.00
_cell.angle_beta   90.00
_cell.angle_gamma   90.00
#
_symmetry.space_group_name_H-M   'P 1'
#
loop_
_entity.id
_entity.type
_entity.pdbx_description
1 polymer ?
#
loop_
_entity_poly.entity_id
_entity_poly.type
_entity_poly.pdbx_seq_one_letter_code
_entity_poly.pdbx_strand_id
1 'polypeptide(L)'
;MRSTWEFRMHQKSRRFIATLASRCRFRRPGLAAILLGGRVLIACAIPPLAFAHEAHPADPPAGLTAEESAFLKENDAAMTKMMNDMATKPSGDIDRDFVAMMNPHHQGAIDMAVIELRYGKNEQLRRIAQEIIVDQMQEIAAMKLAIGEPATDTTPAPTQPQALPAAHVHHHSGIQMDMSSGMKD
;
A
#
# COMPACT_ATOMS: atom_id res chain seq x y z
N MET A 1 -20.23 1.34 29.69
CA MET A 1 -19.00 2.14 29.47
C MET A 1 -18.58 1.95 28.03
N ARG A 2 -18.72 2.97 27.17
CA ARG A 2 -18.25 2.88 25.77
C ARG A 2 -16.73 2.99 25.76
N SER A 3 -16.07 2.08 25.02
CA SER A 3 -14.62 2.05 24.91
C SER A 3 -14.13 3.30 24.18
N THR A 4 -12.94 3.79 24.57
CA THR A 4 -12.27 4.95 23.96
C THR A 4 -12.01 4.79 22.45
N TRP A 5 -12.20 3.58 21.93
CA TRP A 5 -12.13 3.20 20.53
C TRP A 5 -13.26 3.77 19.66
N GLU A 6 -14.52 3.69 20.08
CA GLU A 6 -15.66 4.22 19.30
C GLU A 6 -15.58 5.75 19.14
N PHE A 7 -15.03 6.44 20.15
CA PHE A 7 -14.92 7.89 20.15
C PHE A 7 -13.91 8.42 19.12
N ARG A 8 -12.82 7.67 18.87
CA ARG A 8 -11.79 8.02 17.89
C ARG A 8 -12.28 7.81 16.45
N MET A 9 -13.01 6.72 16.19
CA MET A 9 -13.62 6.42 14.88
C MET A 9 -14.69 7.46 14.49
N HIS A 10 -15.50 7.91 15.45
CA HIS A 10 -16.50 8.95 15.21
C HIS A 10 -15.92 10.35 14.98
N GLN A 11 -14.69 10.62 15.39
CA GLN A 11 -14.07 11.94 15.23
C GLN A 11 -13.45 12.14 13.84
N LYS A 12 -12.88 11.09 13.22
CA LYS A 12 -12.31 11.14 11.85
C LYS A 12 -13.43 11.33 10.80
N SER A 13 -14.59 10.70 10.99
CA SER A 13 -15.75 10.70 10.07
C SER A 13 -16.58 11.99 10.06
N ARG A 14 -16.50 12.82 11.11
CA ARG A 14 -17.28 14.08 11.22
C ARG A 14 -16.61 15.32 10.60
N ARG A 15 -15.37 15.22 10.13
CA ARG A 15 -14.61 16.36 9.57
C ARG A 15 -14.72 16.52 8.05
N PHE A 16 -15.44 15.65 7.34
CA PHE A 16 -15.53 15.66 5.88
C PHE A 16 -16.90 16.07 5.29
N ILE A 17 -17.91 16.40 6.11
CA ILE A 17 -19.21 16.89 5.61
C ILE A 17 -19.58 18.20 6.32
N ALA A 18 -18.92 19.29 5.94
CA ALA A 18 -19.41 20.66 6.08
C ALA A 18 -18.54 21.57 5.22
N THR A 19 -19.14 22.48 4.46
CA THR A 19 -18.55 23.36 3.42
C THR A 19 -18.51 22.65 2.05
N LEU A 20 -19.34 22.91 1.04
CA LEU A 20 -19.90 24.18 0.56
C LEU A 20 -21.13 23.88 -0.32
N ALA A 21 -22.34 23.96 0.25
CA ALA A 21 -23.59 23.97 -0.53
C ALA A 21 -24.19 25.38 -0.47
N SER A 22 -23.82 26.25 -1.41
CA SER A 22 -24.55 27.51 -1.66
C SER A 22 -24.11 28.16 -2.97
N ARG A 23 -24.95 27.99 -3.99
CA ARG A 23 -25.43 28.99 -4.98
C ARG A 23 -25.56 28.38 -6.38
N CYS A 24 -26.59 27.54 -6.54
CA CYS A 24 -27.31 27.48 -7.81
C CYS A 24 -27.93 28.86 -8.08
N ARG A 25 -27.47 29.56 -9.12
CA ARG A 25 -28.28 30.55 -9.84
C ARG A 25 -28.12 30.30 -11.33
N PHE A 26 -29.11 29.59 -11.85
CA PHE A 26 -29.40 29.41 -13.26
C PHE A 26 -29.59 30.77 -13.92
N ARG A 27 -28.85 31.06 -15.01
CA ARG A 27 -29.17 32.16 -15.93
C ARG A 27 -28.76 31.80 -17.35
N ARG A 28 -29.76 31.50 -18.18
CA ARG A 28 -29.77 31.63 -19.65
C ARG A 28 -31.22 31.92 -20.07
N PRO A 29 -31.52 32.47 -21.27
CA PRO A 29 -30.66 32.93 -22.36
C PRO A 29 -30.97 34.37 -22.83
N GLY A 30 -30.14 34.93 -23.72
CA GLY A 30 -30.45 36.15 -24.47
C GLY A 30 -29.79 36.09 -25.84
N LEU A 31 -30.60 35.91 -26.88
CA LEU A 31 -30.24 36.05 -28.29
C LEU A 31 -29.97 37.53 -28.59
N ALA A 32 -28.82 37.85 -29.16
CA ALA A 32 -28.62 39.09 -29.90
C ALA A 32 -27.55 38.86 -30.98
N ALA A 33 -28.02 38.71 -32.21
CA ALA A 33 -27.23 38.79 -33.43
C ALA A 33 -27.16 40.26 -33.85
N ILE A 34 -25.96 40.81 -34.10
CA ILE A 34 -25.76 41.95 -35.02
C ILE A 34 -24.42 41.77 -35.75
N LEU A 35 -24.51 41.88 -37.08
CA LEU A 35 -23.46 41.87 -38.10
C LEU A 35 -22.71 43.21 -38.17
N LEU A 36 -21.41 43.15 -38.43
CA LEU A 36 -20.57 44.02 -39.30
C LEU A 36 -19.12 43.73 -38.88
N GLY A 37 -18.14 43.43 -39.72
CA GLY A 37 -17.89 43.88 -41.08
C GLY A 37 -16.37 44.14 -41.14
N GLY A 38 -15.67 43.50 -42.07
CA GLY A 38 -14.31 43.85 -42.47
C GLY A 38 -13.17 43.35 -41.58
N ARG A 39 -12.56 42.23 -41.95
CA ARG A 39 -11.11 42.02 -41.72
C ARG A 39 -10.45 41.55 -43.00
N VAL A 40 -9.96 42.56 -43.71
CA VAL A 40 -8.72 42.61 -44.49
C VAL A 40 -7.97 41.28 -44.61
N LEU A 41 -7.86 40.83 -45.85
CA LEU A 41 -6.93 39.81 -46.30
C LEU A 41 -5.49 40.29 -46.06
N ILE A 42 -4.76 39.62 -45.16
CA ILE A 42 -3.30 39.59 -45.19
C ILE A 42 -2.91 38.13 -45.38
N ALA A 43 -2.73 37.74 -46.65
CA ALA A 43 -2.04 36.52 -47.00
C ALA A 43 -0.55 36.73 -46.71
N CYS A 44 -0.12 36.39 -45.50
CA CYS A 44 1.30 36.31 -45.18
C CYS A 44 1.82 34.99 -45.77
N ALA A 45 2.45 35.07 -46.94
CA ALA A 45 3.21 33.97 -47.50
C ALA A 45 4.45 33.76 -46.61
N ILE A 46 4.33 32.88 -45.61
CA ILE A 46 5.46 32.45 -44.80
C ILE A 46 6.23 31.43 -45.64
N PRO A 47 7.49 31.70 -46.05
CA PRO A 47 8.34 30.67 -46.61
C PRO A 47 8.56 29.58 -45.54
N PRO A 48 8.65 28.29 -45.90
CA PRO A 48 9.02 27.27 -44.93
C PRO A 48 10.46 27.52 -44.47
N LEU A 49 10.62 28.21 -43.36
CA LEU A 49 11.77 28.04 -42.50
C LEU A 49 11.72 26.60 -42.03
N ALA A 50 12.59 25.78 -42.59
CA ALA A 50 12.97 24.53 -41.99
C ALA A 50 13.41 24.84 -40.56
N PHE A 51 12.51 24.62 -39.59
CA PHE A 51 12.94 24.39 -38.23
C PHE A 51 13.72 23.08 -38.29
N ALA A 52 15.03 23.18 -38.42
CA ALA A 52 15.90 22.20 -37.82
C ALA A 52 15.45 22.14 -36.35
N HIS A 53 14.69 21.09 -36.01
CA HIS A 53 14.54 20.70 -34.64
C HIS A 53 15.96 20.34 -34.22
N GLU A 54 16.62 21.25 -33.50
CA GLU A 54 17.84 20.93 -32.76
C GLU A 54 17.47 19.71 -31.93
N ALA A 55 17.90 18.55 -32.40
CA ALA A 55 17.90 17.35 -31.62
C ALA A 55 18.86 17.64 -30.47
N HIS A 56 18.32 18.14 -29.36
CA HIS A 56 18.99 18.00 -28.08
C HIS A 56 19.44 16.54 -28.03
N PRO A 57 20.74 16.24 -27.84
CA PRO A 57 21.17 14.88 -27.62
C PRO A 57 20.33 14.38 -26.45
N ALA A 58 19.36 13.51 -26.75
CA ALA A 58 18.64 12.81 -25.72
C ALA A 58 19.72 11.99 -25.03
N ASP A 59 20.02 12.34 -23.78
CA ASP A 59 20.79 11.46 -22.92
C ASP A 59 20.16 10.07 -23.07
N PRO A 60 20.96 9.02 -23.33
CA PRO A 60 20.42 7.66 -23.37
C PRO A 60 19.61 7.45 -22.09
N PRO A 61 18.43 6.80 -22.15
CA PRO A 61 17.60 6.61 -20.97
C PRO A 61 18.50 6.03 -19.88
N ALA A 62 18.68 6.79 -18.80
CA ALA A 62 19.51 6.35 -17.70
C ALA A 62 19.00 4.98 -17.28
N GLY A 63 19.87 3.96 -17.37
CA GLY A 63 19.49 2.62 -16.93
C GLY A 63 19.00 2.68 -15.49
N LEU A 64 18.04 1.82 -15.14
CA LEU A 64 17.52 1.71 -13.77
C LEU A 64 18.68 1.70 -12.78
N THR A 65 18.61 2.55 -11.77
CA THR A 65 19.62 2.55 -10.71
C THR A 65 19.57 1.21 -9.95
N ALA A 66 20.66 0.85 -9.26
CA ALA A 66 20.66 -0.34 -8.42
C ALA A 66 19.58 -0.26 -7.30
N GLU A 67 19.37 0.94 -6.76
CA GLU A 67 18.33 1.21 -5.74
C GLU A 67 16.91 1.01 -6.33
N GLU A 68 16.65 1.56 -7.52
CA GLU A 68 15.36 1.42 -8.21
C GLU A 68 15.09 -0.03 -8.62
N SER A 69 16.12 -0.75 -9.08
CA SER A 69 16.03 -2.18 -9.41
C SER A 69 15.68 -3.03 -8.18
N ALA A 70 16.24 -2.70 -7.01
CA ALA A 70 15.93 -3.38 -5.74
C ALA A 70 14.49 -3.09 -5.29
N PHE A 71 14.06 -1.82 -5.37
CA PHE A 71 12.68 -1.41 -5.09
C PHE A 71 11.67 -2.20 -5.94
N LEU A 72 11.86 -2.23 -7.27
CA LEU A 72 10.96 -2.93 -8.18
C LEU A 72 10.89 -4.44 -7.89
N LYS A 73 12.05 -5.07 -7.64
CA LYS A 73 12.13 -6.49 -7.31
C LYS A 73 11.39 -6.83 -6.01
N GLU A 74 11.56 -6.04 -4.96
CA GLU A 74 10.86 -6.27 -3.70
C GLU A 74 9.35 -6.04 -3.83
N ASN A 75 8.95 -5.01 -4.57
CA ASN A 75 7.54 -4.73 -4.81
C ASN A 75 6.87 -5.85 -5.62
N ASP A 76 7.55 -6.37 -6.65
CA ASP A 76 7.08 -7.53 -7.43
C ASP A 76 6.95 -8.79 -6.55
N ALA A 77 7.91 -9.03 -5.66
CA ALA A 77 7.85 -10.13 -4.71
C ALA A 77 6.67 -10.00 -3.72
N ALA A 78 6.43 -8.80 -3.19
CA ALA A 78 5.29 -8.52 -2.29
C ALA A 78 3.94 -8.72 -3.02
N MET A 79 3.81 -8.20 -4.23
CA MET A 79 2.61 -8.36 -5.06
C MET A 79 2.37 -9.83 -5.44
N THR A 80 3.42 -10.55 -5.83
CA THR A 80 3.35 -11.98 -6.14
C THR A 80 2.91 -12.79 -4.93
N LYS A 81 3.49 -12.53 -3.76
CA LYS A 81 3.10 -13.18 -2.51
C LYS A 81 1.62 -12.90 -2.19
N MET A 82 1.18 -11.65 -2.25
CA MET A 82 -0.21 -11.26 -2.03
C MET A 82 -1.16 -12.01 -2.97
N MET A 83 -0.87 -12.06 -4.27
CA MET A 83 -1.70 -12.75 -5.26
C MET A 83 -1.78 -14.25 -5.01
N ASN A 84 -0.67 -14.88 -4.63
CA ASN A 84 -0.63 -16.30 -4.29
C ASN A 84 -1.44 -16.58 -3.01
N ASP A 85 -1.29 -15.75 -1.99
CA ASP A 85 -1.99 -15.94 -0.70
C ASP A 85 -3.50 -15.65 -0.82
N MET A 86 -3.91 -14.78 -1.75
CA MET A 86 -5.33 -14.55 -2.08
C MET A 86 -5.98 -15.71 -2.83
N ALA A 87 -5.20 -16.62 -3.44
CA ALA A 87 -5.69 -17.76 -4.19
C ALA A 87 -6.21 -18.89 -3.27
N THR A 88 -7.23 -18.57 -2.47
CA THR A 88 -7.86 -19.48 -1.53
C THR A 88 -9.04 -20.20 -2.17
N LYS A 89 -9.32 -21.44 -1.72
CA LYS A 89 -10.52 -22.17 -2.14
C LYS A 89 -11.70 -21.67 -1.32
N PRO A 90 -12.87 -21.41 -1.93
CA PRO A 90 -14.07 -21.04 -1.19
C PRO A 90 -14.39 -22.08 -0.12
N SER A 91 -14.63 -21.62 1.10
CA SER A 91 -14.99 -22.44 2.26
C SER A 91 -16.49 -22.76 2.31
N GLY A 92 -17.30 -21.95 1.62
CA GLY A 92 -18.77 -22.00 1.69
C GLY A 92 -19.35 -21.05 2.73
N ASP A 93 -18.52 -20.35 3.49
CA ASP A 93 -18.88 -19.25 4.38
C ASP A 93 -18.37 -17.94 3.77
N ILE A 94 -19.31 -17.05 3.41
CA ILE A 94 -19.02 -15.80 2.70
C ILE A 94 -18.15 -14.86 3.55
N ASP A 95 -18.39 -14.79 4.85
CA ASP A 95 -17.64 -13.88 5.74
C ASP A 95 -16.21 -14.39 5.91
N ARG A 96 -16.04 -15.71 6.03
CA ARG A 96 -14.70 -16.33 6.06
C ARG A 96 -13.97 -16.18 4.73
N ASP A 97 -14.66 -16.33 3.62
CA ASP A 97 -14.08 -16.18 2.28
C ASP A 97 -13.65 -14.72 2.02
N PHE A 98 -14.43 -13.75 2.50
CA PHE A 98 -14.05 -12.34 2.46
C PHE A 98 -12.76 -12.07 3.25
N VAL A 99 -12.67 -12.56 4.49
CA VAL A 99 -11.47 -12.39 5.33
C VAL A 99 -10.27 -13.15 4.74
N ALA A 100 -10.47 -14.35 4.21
CA ALA A 100 -9.42 -15.16 3.60
C ALA A 100 -8.76 -14.47 2.39
N MET A 101 -9.52 -13.66 1.64
CA MET A 101 -9.00 -12.84 0.55
C MET A 101 -8.47 -11.48 1.03
N MET A 102 -9.18 -10.80 1.93
CA MET A 102 -8.83 -9.43 2.33
C MET A 102 -7.62 -9.37 3.28
N ASN A 103 -7.43 -10.39 4.12
CA ASN A 103 -6.26 -10.46 5.00
C ASN A 103 -4.92 -10.44 4.22
N PRO A 104 -4.67 -11.33 3.25
CA PRO A 104 -3.45 -11.25 2.44
C PRO A 104 -3.39 -10.00 1.56
N HIS A 105 -4.52 -9.48 1.07
CA HIS A 105 -4.56 -8.22 0.33
C HIS A 105 -4.03 -7.03 1.17
N HIS A 106 -4.51 -6.90 2.41
CA HIS A 106 -4.00 -5.90 3.35
C HIS A 106 -2.54 -6.13 3.74
N GLN A 107 -2.13 -7.39 3.91
CA GLN A 107 -0.72 -7.70 4.19
C GLN A 107 0.19 -7.27 3.03
N GLY A 108 -0.21 -7.50 1.78
CA GLY A 108 0.53 -7.00 0.61
C GLY A 108 0.66 -5.48 0.60
N ALA A 109 -0.41 -4.76 0.96
CA ALA A 109 -0.36 -3.29 1.08
C ALA A 109 0.59 -2.82 2.20
N ILE A 110 0.63 -3.53 3.33
CA ILE A 110 1.59 -3.26 4.43
C ILE A 110 3.03 -3.48 3.94
N ASP A 111 3.29 -4.59 3.25
CA ASP A 111 4.61 -4.94 2.75
C ASP A 111 5.12 -3.87 1.75
N MET A 112 4.27 -3.43 0.82
CA MET A 112 4.58 -2.34 -0.11
C MET A 112 4.81 -0.99 0.59
N ALA A 113 4.02 -0.67 1.62
CA ALA A 113 4.21 0.54 2.40
C ALA A 113 5.57 0.50 3.15
N VAL A 114 5.99 -0.66 3.67
CA VAL A 114 7.32 -0.83 4.27
C VAL A 114 8.43 -0.65 3.22
N ILE A 115 8.23 -1.13 1.99
CA ILE A 115 9.17 -0.92 0.88
C ILE A 115 9.28 0.58 0.54
N GLU A 116 8.17 1.33 0.49
CA GLU A 116 8.19 2.79 0.31
C GLU A 116 8.96 3.48 1.45
N LEU A 117 8.81 3.03 2.70
CA LEU A 117 9.59 3.59 3.81
C LEU A 117 11.09 3.31 3.72
N ARG A 118 11.50 2.28 2.97
CA ARG A 118 12.91 1.93 2.76
C ARG A 118 13.55 2.73 1.64
N TYR A 119 12.87 2.87 0.51
CA TYR A 119 13.42 3.43 -0.73
C TYR A 119 12.91 4.85 -1.04
N GLY A 120 11.69 5.16 -0.58
CA GLY A 120 11.01 6.42 -0.85
C GLY A 120 11.64 7.59 -0.11
N LYS A 121 11.78 8.71 -0.84
CA LYS A 121 12.42 9.95 -0.37
C LYS A 121 11.43 11.10 -0.17
N ASN A 122 10.17 10.93 -0.60
CA ASN A 122 9.14 11.95 -0.45
C ASN A 122 8.48 11.84 0.93
N GLU A 123 8.63 12.85 1.78
CA GLU A 123 8.10 12.86 3.15
C GLU A 123 6.58 12.66 3.24
N GLN A 124 5.82 13.18 2.27
CA GLN A 124 4.37 13.00 2.25
C GLN A 124 4.01 11.56 1.93
N LEU A 125 4.67 10.92 0.96
CA LEU A 125 4.43 9.51 0.62
C LEU A 125 4.83 8.58 1.75
N ARG A 126 5.95 8.86 2.43
CA ARG A 126 6.39 8.11 3.62
C ARG A 126 5.37 8.23 4.76
N ARG A 127 4.78 9.41 4.96
CA ARG A 127 3.72 9.59 5.95
C ARG A 127 2.47 8.77 5.60
N ILE A 128 2.08 8.77 4.33
CA ILE A 128 0.98 7.94 3.82
C ILE A 128 1.29 6.45 4.04
N ALA A 129 2.53 6.01 3.78
CA ALA A 129 2.94 4.62 4.00
C ALA A 129 2.83 4.22 5.48
N GLN A 130 3.22 5.09 6.42
CA GLN A 130 3.02 4.84 7.85
C GLN A 130 1.54 4.72 8.23
N GLU A 131 0.69 5.58 7.66
CA GLU A 131 -0.76 5.51 7.87
C GLU A 131 -1.35 4.20 7.31
N ILE A 132 -0.94 3.77 6.12
CA ILE A 132 -1.33 2.48 5.53
C ILE A 132 -0.95 1.33 6.47
N ILE A 133 0.28 1.30 7.00
CA ILE A 133 0.71 0.22 7.90
C ILE A 133 -0.22 0.14 9.12
N VAL A 134 -0.47 1.28 9.77
CA VAL A 134 -1.29 1.32 11.00
C VAL A 134 -2.74 0.93 10.72
N ASP A 135 -3.35 1.51 9.69
CA ASP A 135 -4.76 1.32 9.39
C ASP A 135 -5.01 -0.13 8.91
N GLN A 136 -4.17 -0.68 8.00
CA GLN A 136 -4.33 -2.04 7.50
C GLN A 136 -4.08 -3.11 8.57
N MET A 137 -3.13 -2.89 9.50
CA MET A 137 -2.94 -3.80 10.65
C MET A 137 -4.17 -3.85 11.55
N GLN A 138 -4.84 -2.71 11.75
CA GLN A 138 -6.08 -2.65 12.54
C GLN A 138 -7.23 -3.37 11.82
N GLU A 139 -7.34 -3.21 10.50
CA GLU A 139 -8.37 -3.88 9.70
C GLU A 139 -8.17 -5.40 9.68
N ILE A 140 -6.94 -5.89 9.55
CA ILE A 140 -6.61 -7.31 9.69
C ILE A 140 -7.08 -7.85 11.05
N ALA A 141 -6.74 -7.15 12.15
CA ALA A 141 -7.14 -7.57 13.49
C ALA A 141 -8.66 -7.57 13.68
N ALA A 142 -9.34 -6.55 13.17
CA ALA A 142 -10.80 -6.44 13.22
C ALA A 142 -11.48 -7.55 12.42
N MET A 143 -10.99 -7.88 11.22
CA MET A 143 -11.52 -8.96 10.38
C MET A 143 -11.35 -10.33 11.04
N LYS A 144 -10.15 -10.65 11.56
CA LYS A 144 -9.91 -11.92 12.28
C LYS A 144 -10.85 -12.07 13.48
N LEU A 145 -10.99 -11.00 14.27
CA LEU A 145 -11.90 -10.99 15.41
C LEU A 145 -13.37 -11.21 14.98
N ALA A 146 -13.80 -10.62 13.86
CA ALA A 146 -15.17 -10.73 13.37
C ALA A 146 -15.57 -12.18 13.00
N ILE A 147 -14.62 -12.99 12.53
CA ILE A 147 -14.85 -14.42 12.21
C ILE A 147 -14.52 -15.37 13.37
N GLY A 148 -14.25 -14.82 14.57
CA GLY A 148 -13.97 -15.59 15.79
C GLY A 148 -12.56 -16.15 15.87
N GLU A 149 -11.63 -15.68 15.04
CA GLU A 149 -10.21 -16.05 15.13
C GLU A 149 -9.51 -15.12 16.13
N PRO A 150 -8.71 -15.66 17.05
CA PRO A 150 -7.95 -14.82 17.95
C PRO A 150 -6.94 -14.02 17.12
N ALA A 151 -6.67 -12.78 17.52
CA ALA A 151 -5.60 -11.95 16.95
C ALA A 151 -4.21 -12.50 17.39
N THR A 152 -3.94 -13.77 17.13
CA THR A 152 -2.61 -14.35 17.25
C THR A 152 -1.85 -13.94 16.01
N ASP A 153 -1.15 -12.82 16.13
CA ASP A 153 0.15 -12.51 15.52
C ASP A 153 0.37 -11.00 15.63
N THR A 154 0.56 -10.51 16.85
CA THR A 154 1.20 -9.21 17.10
C THR A 154 2.71 -9.35 16.96
N THR A 155 3.17 -9.97 15.87
CA THR A 155 4.57 -9.82 15.45
C THR A 155 4.77 -8.33 15.24
N PRO A 156 5.70 -7.67 15.96
CA PRO A 156 5.93 -6.25 15.81
C PRO A 156 6.21 -5.94 14.34
N ALA A 157 5.66 -4.83 13.84
CA ALA A 157 6.02 -4.32 12.53
C ALA A 157 7.57 -4.32 12.39
N PRO A 158 8.14 -4.71 11.25
CA PRO A 158 9.59 -4.91 11.08
C PRO A 158 10.41 -3.61 11.12
N THR A 159 9.87 -2.53 11.68
CA THR A 159 10.54 -1.25 11.92
C THR A 159 11.40 -1.25 13.19
N GLN A 160 11.36 -2.32 14.00
CA GLN A 160 12.20 -2.44 15.19
C GLN A 160 13.45 -3.26 14.86
N PRO A 161 14.68 -2.73 15.11
CA PRO A 161 15.90 -3.54 15.02
C PRO A 161 15.75 -4.76 15.91
N GLN A 162 15.86 -5.96 15.33
CA GLN A 162 15.77 -7.21 16.07
C GLN A 162 16.85 -7.23 17.16
N ALA A 163 16.46 -7.22 18.43
CA ALA A 163 17.37 -7.51 19.51
C ALA A 163 17.81 -8.97 19.40
N LEU A 164 19.12 -9.20 19.34
CA LEU A 164 19.73 -10.53 19.32
C LEU A 164 19.14 -11.39 20.46
N PRO A 165 18.72 -12.64 20.22
CA PRO A 165 18.23 -13.49 21.28
C PRO A 165 19.40 -13.81 22.24
N ALA A 166 19.21 -13.48 23.52
CA ALA A 166 20.07 -13.97 24.59
C ALA A 166 20.03 -15.50 24.57
N ALA A 167 21.21 -16.11 24.49
CA ALA A 167 21.37 -17.55 24.47
C ALA A 167 20.64 -18.21 25.65
N HIS A 168 19.58 -18.96 25.37
CA HIS A 168 19.00 -19.90 26.32
C HIS A 168 19.94 -21.10 26.46
N VAL A 169 20.71 -21.11 27.54
CA VAL A 169 21.44 -22.28 28.00
C VAL A 169 20.42 -23.25 28.60
N HIS A 170 20.00 -24.24 27.82
CA HIS A 170 19.27 -25.39 28.34
C HIS A 170 20.24 -26.33 29.05
N HIS A 171 20.12 -26.41 30.37
CA HIS A 171 20.81 -27.37 31.21
C HIS A 171 20.16 -28.75 31.02
N HIS A 172 20.82 -29.67 30.32
CA HIS A 172 20.36 -31.06 30.24
C HIS A 172 20.64 -31.73 31.59
N SER A 173 19.58 -32.23 32.23
CA SER A 173 19.67 -33.15 33.37
C SER A 173 19.20 -34.53 32.90
N GLY A 174 20.10 -35.52 32.98
CA GLY A 174 19.80 -36.91 33.27
C GLY A 174 19.16 -37.77 32.18
N ILE A 175 19.98 -38.58 31.50
CA ILE A 175 19.62 -39.97 31.18
C ILE A 175 20.80 -40.87 31.56
N GLN A 176 20.65 -41.59 32.67
CA GLN A 176 21.48 -42.69 33.10
C GLN A 176 20.99 -43.94 32.35
N MET A 177 21.78 -44.43 31.39
CA MET A 177 21.49 -45.72 30.72
C MET A 177 22.15 -46.84 31.50
N ASP A 178 21.30 -47.66 32.11
CA ASP A 178 21.62 -48.97 32.68
C ASP A 178 22.09 -49.92 31.55
N MET A 179 23.28 -50.49 31.72
CA MET A 179 23.86 -51.49 30.81
C MET A 179 23.85 -52.83 31.54
N SER A 180 22.85 -53.66 31.27
CA SER A 180 22.86 -55.06 31.69
C SER A 180 22.10 -55.97 30.73
N SER A 181 22.76 -57.08 30.38
CA SER A 181 22.25 -58.25 29.63
C SER A 181 22.15 -58.07 28.10
N GLY A 182 22.69 -58.92 27.23
CA GLY A 182 23.39 -60.19 27.38
C GLY A 182 23.77 -60.67 25.98
N MET A 183 25.00 -61.17 25.82
CA MET A 183 25.49 -61.82 24.60
C MET A 183 25.92 -63.22 25.01
N LYS A 184 25.07 -64.21 24.68
CA LYS A 184 25.42 -65.62 24.69
C LYS A 184 25.01 -66.20 23.33
N ASP A 185 25.97 -66.94 22.80
CA ASP A 185 25.95 -67.87 21.68
C ASP A 185 26.28 -67.28 20.30
#